data_AF-A0AAW4WU80-F1
#
_entry.id   AF-A0AAW4WU80-F1
#
_cell.length_a   1.000
_cell.length_b   1.000
_cell.length_c   1.000
_cell.angle_alpha   90.00
_cell.angle_beta   90.00
_cell.angle_gamma   90.00
#
_symmetry.space_group_name_H-M   'P 1'
#
loop_
_entity.id
_entity.type
_entity.pdbx_description
1 polymer ?
#
loop_
_entity_poly.entity_id
_entity_poly.type
_entity_poly.pdbx_seq_one_letter_code
_entity_poly.pdbx_strand_id
1 'polypeptide(L)'
;MNREEKILSLQQKYQKILLNDGGLQTLCNALIEEVDNPVFLLDKYQDDTIYITKALKADKEFYNYLEEKEIKASEEIFCEYDILIKRVIYDWQGKEVREVQVKLSHNEETLGFLVILEENKLEKDACIAILQAAYAFSLKLHQNYIVQRLAQKCNSELIEDLVGGRVKSKEELIKRGELAGWDLSLPYQLYTLRIDFSKIYSENNKGTTLYYYELEEQIIRYLHRIIRTHIKEKYIIFSYEKDIVLLINYISKTEKLKKDIELIYNKIQKAF
;
A
#
# COMPACT_ATOMS: atom_id res chain seq x y z
N MET A 1 -3.57 -36.78 5.95
CA MET A 1 -3.63 -36.16 4.62
C MET A 1 -2.22 -36.18 4.06
N ASN A 2 -2.01 -36.75 2.88
CA ASN A 2 -0.68 -36.76 2.25
C ASN A 2 -0.30 -35.32 1.79
N ARG A 3 0.99 -35.02 1.62
CA ARG A 3 1.49 -33.69 1.23
C ARG A 3 0.83 -33.15 -0.04
N GLU A 4 0.61 -34.03 -1.02
CA GLU A 4 -0.06 -33.70 -2.30
C GLU A 4 -1.53 -33.29 -2.09
N GLU A 5 -2.27 -34.04 -1.27
CA GLU A 5 -3.66 -33.71 -0.92
C GLU A 5 -3.74 -32.35 -0.20
N LYS A 6 -2.77 -32.06 0.68
CA LYS A 6 -2.68 -30.76 1.37
C LYS A 6 -2.49 -29.62 0.37
N ILE A 7 -1.54 -29.75 -0.56
CA ILE A 7 -1.27 -28.75 -1.61
C ILE A 7 -2.53 -28.49 -2.43
N LEU A 8 -3.18 -29.55 -2.93
CA LEU A 8 -4.41 -29.44 -3.72
C LEU A 8 -5.54 -28.76 -2.94
N SER A 9 -5.73 -29.13 -1.67
CA SER A 9 -6.77 -28.54 -0.83
C SER A 9 -6.55 -27.05 -0.58
N LEU A 10 -5.31 -26.63 -0.30
CA LEU A 10 -4.94 -25.23 -0.09
C LEU A 10 -5.09 -24.43 -1.38
N GLN A 11 -4.63 -24.98 -2.50
CA GLN A 11 -4.78 -24.37 -3.81
C GLN A 11 -6.25 -24.12 -4.13
N GLN A 12 -7.13 -25.11 -3.92
CA GLN A 12 -8.57 -24.96 -4.11
C GLN A 12 -9.18 -23.91 -3.16
N LYS A 13 -8.77 -23.89 -1.89
CA LYS A 13 -9.22 -22.90 -0.89
C LYS A 13 -8.92 -21.48 -1.39
N TYR A 14 -7.67 -21.20 -1.76
CA TYR A 14 -7.25 -19.87 -2.22
C TYR A 14 -7.86 -19.49 -3.58
N GLN A 15 -7.91 -20.41 -4.54
CA GLN A 15 -8.55 -20.16 -5.84
C GLN A 15 -10.03 -19.81 -5.68
N LYS A 16 -10.76 -20.53 -4.82
CA LYS A 16 -12.17 -20.22 -4.54
C LYS A 16 -12.36 -18.85 -3.91
N ILE A 17 -11.45 -18.41 -3.04
CA ILE A 17 -11.47 -17.05 -2.48
C ILE A 17 -11.30 -16.03 -3.60
N LEU A 18 -10.31 -16.22 -4.48
CA LEU A 18 -10.03 -15.30 -5.59
C LEU A 18 -11.17 -15.24 -6.62
N LEU A 19 -11.77 -16.37 -6.97
CA LEU A 19 -12.89 -16.45 -7.92
C LEU A 19 -14.17 -15.78 -7.42
N ASN A 20 -14.36 -15.69 -6.09
CA ASN A 20 -15.50 -15.01 -5.47
C ASN A 20 -15.16 -13.56 -5.07
N ASP A 21 -14.14 -12.96 -5.72
CA ASP A 21 -13.65 -11.61 -5.46
C ASP A 21 -13.28 -11.34 -3.99
N GLY A 22 -12.89 -12.38 -3.25
CA GLY A 22 -12.43 -12.26 -1.88
C GLY A 22 -11.31 -11.24 -1.72
N GLY A 23 -11.42 -10.41 -0.68
CA GLY A 23 -10.45 -9.37 -0.36
C GLY A 23 -9.21 -9.91 0.36
N LEU A 24 -8.24 -9.01 0.61
CA LEU A 24 -7.02 -9.31 1.38
C LEU A 24 -7.35 -9.86 2.78
N GLN A 25 -8.42 -9.37 3.40
CA GLN A 25 -8.90 -9.88 4.70
C GLN A 25 -9.19 -11.38 4.67
N THR A 26 -9.92 -11.85 3.65
CA THR A 26 -10.30 -13.26 3.54
C THR A 26 -9.08 -14.15 3.30
N LEU A 27 -8.13 -13.68 2.48
CA LEU A 27 -6.86 -14.36 2.25
C LEU A 27 -6.01 -14.44 3.53
N CYS A 28 -5.88 -13.33 4.28
CA CYS A 28 -5.15 -13.32 5.55
C CYS A 28 -5.78 -14.26 6.56
N ASN A 29 -7.10 -14.23 6.73
CA ASN A 29 -7.79 -15.15 7.65
C ASN A 29 -7.58 -16.61 7.26
N ALA A 30 -7.66 -16.93 5.96
CA ALA A 30 -7.42 -18.28 5.47
C ALA A 30 -6.00 -18.77 5.74
N LEU A 31 -5.00 -17.87 5.72
CA LEU A 31 -3.62 -18.21 6.07
C LEU A 31 -3.44 -18.35 7.58
N ILE A 32 -3.99 -17.43 8.38
CA ILE A 32 -3.93 -17.46 9.85
C ILE A 32 -4.44 -18.80 10.39
N GLU A 33 -5.53 -19.33 9.82
CA GLU A 33 -6.06 -20.66 10.18
C GLU A 33 -5.05 -21.81 9.93
N GLU A 34 -4.15 -21.67 8.97
CA GLU A 34 -3.18 -22.72 8.60
C GLU A 34 -1.84 -22.59 9.33
N VAL A 35 -1.46 -21.36 9.70
CA VAL A 35 -0.16 -21.06 10.32
C VAL A 35 -0.24 -20.76 11.81
N ASP A 36 -1.44 -20.52 12.34
CA ASP A 36 -1.73 -20.17 13.75
C ASP A 36 -0.85 -19.04 14.29
N ASN A 37 -0.68 -18.01 13.47
CA ASN A 37 0.16 -16.84 13.75
C ASN A 37 -0.44 -15.57 13.11
N PRO A 38 -0.22 -14.38 13.69
CA PRO A 38 -0.66 -13.13 13.09
C PRO A 38 -0.01 -12.86 11.71
N VAL A 39 -0.82 -12.34 10.79
CA VAL A 39 -0.38 -12.03 9.41
C VAL A 39 -0.66 -10.58 9.08
N PHE A 40 0.26 -9.92 8.39
CA PHE A 40 0.07 -8.61 7.80
C PHE A 40 0.82 -8.49 6.46
N LEU A 41 0.51 -7.44 5.70
CA LEU A 41 1.14 -7.14 4.41
C LEU A 41 1.84 -5.79 4.48
N LEU A 42 3.09 -5.76 4.04
CA LEU A 42 3.86 -4.55 3.83
C LEU A 42 3.90 -4.18 2.36
N ASP A 43 4.12 -2.90 2.10
CA ASP A 43 4.33 -2.39 0.75
C ASP A 43 5.67 -2.84 0.16
N LYS A 44 5.93 -2.49 -1.10
CA LYS A 44 7.14 -2.90 -1.81
C LYS A 44 8.44 -2.33 -1.21
N TYR A 45 8.34 -1.30 -0.36
CA TYR A 45 9.48 -0.67 0.32
C TYR A 45 9.67 -1.16 1.76
N GLN A 46 8.67 -1.88 2.31
CA GLN A 46 8.59 -2.28 3.71
C GLN A 46 8.38 -1.12 4.69
N ASP A 47 7.95 0.05 4.19
CA ASP A 47 7.79 1.27 4.99
C ASP A 47 6.35 1.49 5.48
N ASP A 48 5.37 0.91 4.78
CA ASP A 48 3.96 1.02 5.17
C ASP A 48 3.23 -0.32 5.04
N THR A 49 2.10 -0.42 5.71
CA THR A 49 1.24 -1.60 5.70
C THR A 49 0.20 -1.51 4.59
N ILE A 50 0.19 -2.48 3.67
CA ILE A 50 -0.90 -2.65 2.71
C ILE A 50 -2.16 -3.13 3.45
N TYR A 51 -1.99 -4.05 4.41
CA TYR A 51 -3.09 -4.62 5.17
C TYR A 51 -2.62 -5.08 6.54
N ILE A 52 -3.43 -4.82 7.57
CA ILE A 52 -3.23 -5.29 8.94
C ILE A 52 -4.52 -5.98 9.39
N THR A 53 -4.39 -7.13 10.05
CA THR A 53 -5.52 -7.82 10.68
C THR A 53 -6.11 -7.00 11.84
N LYS A 54 -7.38 -7.26 12.19
CA LYS A 54 -8.04 -6.53 13.28
C LYS A 54 -7.34 -6.68 14.63
N ALA A 55 -6.77 -7.85 14.89
CA ALA A 55 -6.03 -8.14 16.13
C ALA A 55 -4.79 -7.24 16.25
N LEU A 56 -3.92 -7.24 15.23
CA LEU A 56 -2.72 -6.39 15.19
C LEU A 56 -3.07 -4.90 15.17
N LYS A 57 -4.16 -4.51 14.52
CA LYS A 57 -4.59 -3.10 14.51
C LYS A 57 -5.08 -2.60 15.88
N ALA A 58 -5.58 -3.49 16.73
CA ALA A 58 -6.00 -3.14 18.09
C ALA A 58 -4.80 -3.03 19.05
N ASP A 59 -3.67 -3.62 18.68
CA ASP A 59 -2.42 -3.49 19.41
C ASP A 59 -1.82 -2.10 19.20
N LYS A 60 -1.67 -1.36 20.32
CA LYS A 60 -1.13 0.00 20.31
C LYS A 60 0.37 0.02 20.06
N GLU A 61 1.06 -1.07 20.34
CA GLU A 61 2.52 -1.17 20.21
C GLU A 61 2.94 -1.59 18.80
N PHE A 62 2.03 -2.14 17.98
CA PHE A 62 2.34 -2.65 16.63
C PHE A 62 2.96 -1.59 15.71
N TYR A 63 2.47 -0.35 15.73
CA TYR A 63 3.04 0.72 14.92
C TYR A 63 4.44 1.13 15.40
N ASN A 64 4.64 1.21 16.72
CA ASN A 64 5.98 1.48 17.28
C ASN A 64 6.95 0.34 16.94
N TYR A 65 6.46 -0.90 16.98
CA TYR A 65 7.23 -2.07 16.56
C TYR A 65 7.73 -1.95 15.12
N LEU A 66 6.86 -1.55 14.18
CA LEU A 66 7.28 -1.38 12.78
C LEU A 66 8.34 -0.27 12.61
N GLU A 67 8.28 0.79 13.42
CA GLU A 67 9.20 1.93 13.35
C GLU A 67 10.54 1.68 14.07
N GLU A 68 10.54 0.93 15.17
CA GLU A 68 11.69 0.80 16.08
C GLU A 68 12.45 -0.53 15.94
N LYS A 69 11.92 -1.52 15.21
CA LYS A 69 12.55 -2.85 15.10
C LYS A 69 13.89 -2.79 14.35
N GLU A 70 14.90 -3.44 14.90
CA GLU A 70 16.22 -3.55 14.26
C GLU A 70 16.54 -5.00 13.89
N ILE A 71 17.05 -5.23 12.68
CA ILE A 71 17.39 -6.58 12.22
C ILE A 71 18.63 -7.08 12.98
N LYS A 72 18.48 -8.19 13.70
CA LYS A 72 19.59 -8.93 14.32
C LYS A 72 20.17 -9.99 13.41
N ALA A 73 19.29 -10.77 12.77
CA ALA A 73 19.69 -11.88 11.92
C ALA A 73 18.60 -12.20 10.89
N SER A 74 18.99 -12.91 9.83
CA SER A 74 18.05 -13.48 8.88
C SER A 74 18.54 -14.83 8.39
N GLU A 75 17.64 -15.79 8.24
CA GLU A 75 17.92 -17.12 7.67
C GLU A 75 16.91 -17.46 6.57
N GLU A 76 17.35 -18.24 5.59
CA GLU A 76 16.49 -18.76 4.54
C GLU A 76 15.89 -20.10 5.01
N ILE A 77 14.57 -20.15 5.15
CA ILE A 77 13.87 -21.35 5.66
C ILE A 77 13.48 -22.26 4.50
N PHE A 78 13.12 -21.68 3.37
CA PHE A 78 12.58 -22.39 2.23
C PHE A 78 12.82 -21.61 0.95
N CYS A 79 13.28 -22.31 -0.09
CA CYS A 79 13.51 -21.77 -1.42
C CYS A 79 13.05 -22.83 -2.43
N GLU A 80 11.91 -22.61 -3.06
CA GLU A 80 11.44 -23.40 -4.19
C GLU A 80 10.82 -22.46 -5.22
N TYR A 81 11.08 -22.73 -6.51
CA TYR A 81 10.68 -21.87 -7.62
C TYR A 81 11.22 -20.44 -7.43
N ASP A 82 10.42 -19.41 -7.71
CA ASP A 82 10.78 -17.99 -7.54
C ASP A 82 10.42 -17.45 -6.15
N ILE A 83 10.06 -18.33 -5.20
CA ILE A 83 9.62 -17.95 -3.86
C ILE A 83 10.70 -18.28 -2.84
N LEU A 84 11.19 -17.23 -2.18
CA LEU A 84 12.12 -17.32 -1.06
C LEU A 84 11.39 -16.91 0.23
N ILE A 85 11.38 -17.83 1.20
CA ILE A 85 10.83 -17.60 2.54
C ILE A 85 12.00 -17.41 3.50
N LYS A 86 12.03 -16.25 4.15
CA LYS A 86 13.06 -15.91 5.14
C LYS A 86 12.47 -15.83 6.53
N ARG A 87 13.20 -16.33 7.53
CA ARG A 87 12.99 -15.95 8.93
C ARG A 87 13.88 -14.75 9.20
N VAL A 88 13.31 -13.70 9.74
CA VAL A 88 14.05 -12.51 10.17
C VAL A 88 13.86 -12.36 11.67
N ILE A 89 14.97 -12.18 12.38
CA ILE A 89 15.00 -11.98 13.82
C ILE A 89 15.27 -10.50 14.04
N TYR A 90 14.35 -9.85 14.74
CA TYR A 90 14.42 -8.45 15.12
C TYR A 90 14.72 -8.30 16.61
N ASP A 91 15.49 -7.28 16.98
CA ASP A 91 15.42 -6.69 18.32
C ASP A 91 14.35 -5.61 18.33
N TRP A 92 13.49 -5.66 19.34
CA TRP A 92 12.56 -4.59 19.62
C TRP A 92 12.49 -4.36 21.11
N GLN A 93 13.01 -3.21 21.56
CA GLN A 93 13.09 -2.83 22.98
C GLN A 93 13.76 -3.91 23.86
N GLY A 94 14.81 -4.57 23.32
CA GLY A 94 15.52 -5.65 24.00
C GLY A 94 14.80 -7.00 23.99
N LYS A 95 13.64 -7.11 23.32
CA LYS A 95 12.94 -8.39 23.08
C LYS A 95 13.29 -8.91 21.70
N GLU A 96 13.53 -10.21 21.61
CA GLU A 96 13.67 -10.89 20.32
C GLU A 96 12.29 -11.16 19.72
N VAL A 97 12.05 -10.63 18.52
CA VAL A 97 10.83 -10.86 17.75
C VAL A 97 11.18 -11.56 16.45
N ARG A 98 10.38 -12.55 16.05
CA ARG A 98 10.63 -13.34 14.85
C ARG A 98 9.54 -13.09 13.83
N GLU A 99 9.94 -12.86 12.59
CA GLU A 99 9.04 -12.72 11.46
C GLU A 99 9.40 -13.76 10.38
N VAL A 100 8.39 -14.37 9.78
CA VAL A 100 8.55 -15.09 8.52
C VAL A 100 8.04 -14.22 7.39
N GLN A 101 8.94 -13.88 6.47
CA GLN A 101 8.70 -12.94 5.38
C GLN A 101 8.80 -13.62 4.03
N VAL A 102 7.87 -13.27 3.14
CA VAL A 102 7.87 -13.71 1.74
C VAL A 102 7.64 -12.51 0.84
N LYS A 103 8.54 -12.35 -0.14
CA LYS A 103 8.40 -11.34 -1.19
C LYS A 103 7.25 -11.72 -2.12
N LEU A 104 6.35 -10.78 -2.37
CA LEU A 104 5.23 -10.93 -3.30
C LEU A 104 5.57 -10.21 -4.61
N SER A 105 5.63 -10.95 -5.72
CA SER A 105 6.03 -10.43 -7.02
C SER A 105 5.14 -10.91 -8.16
N HIS A 106 5.12 -10.14 -9.24
CA HIS A 106 4.53 -10.51 -10.53
C HIS A 106 5.43 -10.00 -11.65
N ASN A 107 5.90 -10.89 -12.55
CA ASN A 107 6.81 -10.56 -13.64
C ASN A 107 8.02 -9.69 -13.20
N GLU A 108 8.74 -10.14 -12.17
CA GLU A 108 9.90 -9.46 -11.56
C GLU A 108 9.59 -8.16 -10.80
N GLU A 109 8.40 -7.58 -10.93
CA GLU A 109 7.96 -6.43 -10.15
C GLU A 109 7.59 -6.86 -8.72
N THR A 110 8.04 -6.08 -7.74
CA THR A 110 7.72 -6.31 -6.32
C THR A 110 6.42 -5.61 -5.97
N LEU A 111 5.42 -6.37 -5.55
CA LEU A 111 4.11 -5.85 -5.17
C LEU A 111 4.02 -5.55 -3.66
N GLY A 112 4.82 -6.24 -2.85
CA GLY A 112 4.84 -6.09 -1.40
C GLY A 112 5.49 -7.27 -0.71
N PHE A 113 5.31 -7.35 0.61
CA PHE A 113 5.79 -8.47 1.41
C PHE A 113 4.66 -9.03 2.27
N LEU A 114 4.54 -10.36 2.28
CA LEU A 114 3.74 -11.09 3.24
C LEU A 114 4.57 -11.33 4.49
N VAL A 115 4.06 -10.91 5.64
CA VAL A 115 4.75 -11.06 6.93
C VAL A 115 3.88 -11.82 7.91
N ILE A 116 4.48 -12.83 8.53
CA ILE A 116 3.88 -13.64 9.59
C ILE A 116 4.69 -13.40 10.86
N LEU A 117 4.04 -12.87 11.89
CA LEU A 117 4.66 -12.67 13.20
C LEU A 117 4.70 -14.03 13.91
N GLU A 118 5.90 -14.58 14.13
CA GLU A 118 6.08 -15.95 14.65
C GLU A 118 6.00 -15.97 16.18
N GLU A 119 4.78 -15.87 16.71
CA GLU A 119 4.47 -16.10 18.13
C GLU A 119 4.58 -17.59 18.49
N ASN A 120 4.10 -18.44 17.58
CA ASN A 120 4.23 -19.88 17.60
C ASN A 120 5.22 -20.32 16.53
N LYS A 121 6.21 -21.13 16.88
CA LYS A 121 7.24 -21.59 15.94
C LYS A 121 6.59 -22.34 14.76
N LEU A 122 6.86 -21.88 13.55
CA LEU A 122 6.31 -22.47 12.34
C LEU A 122 7.05 -23.76 11.99
N GLU A 123 6.28 -24.82 11.79
CA GLU A 123 6.77 -26.10 11.28
C GLU A 123 7.09 -26.02 9.78
N LYS A 124 7.93 -26.93 9.28
CA LYS A 124 8.30 -26.97 7.84
C LYS A 124 7.08 -27.14 6.93
N ASP A 125 6.02 -27.80 7.41
CA ASP A 125 4.79 -28.01 6.65
C ASP A 125 3.95 -26.73 6.48
N ALA A 126 4.21 -25.69 7.29
CA ALA A 126 3.60 -24.38 7.13
C ALA A 126 4.11 -23.67 5.88
N CYS A 127 5.35 -23.93 5.45
CA CYS A 127 5.93 -23.33 4.24
C CYS A 127 5.09 -23.61 2.99
N ILE A 128 4.40 -24.76 2.93
CA ILE A 128 3.49 -25.10 1.82
C ILE A 128 2.28 -24.17 1.81
N ALA A 129 1.68 -23.91 2.98
CA ALA A 129 0.55 -22.99 3.11
C ALA A 129 0.97 -21.57 2.77
N ILE A 130 2.15 -21.15 3.23
CA ILE A 130 2.73 -19.83 2.93
C ILE A 130 2.97 -19.68 1.43
N LEU A 131 3.50 -20.72 0.76
CA LEU A 131 3.74 -20.69 -0.68
C LEU A 131 2.44 -20.53 -1.49
N GLN A 132 1.40 -21.32 -1.17
CA GLN A 132 0.10 -21.20 -1.83
C GLN A 132 -0.55 -19.83 -1.57
N ALA A 133 -0.42 -19.32 -0.33
CA ALA A 133 -0.90 -17.99 0.01
C ALA A 133 -0.14 -16.90 -0.75
N ALA A 134 1.18 -16.99 -0.84
CA ALA A 134 2.02 -16.02 -1.53
C ALA A 134 1.58 -15.85 -3.00
N TYR A 135 1.33 -16.95 -3.73
CA TYR A 135 0.76 -16.86 -5.08
C TYR A 135 -0.60 -16.16 -5.12
N ALA A 136 -1.49 -16.51 -4.19
CA ALA A 136 -2.83 -15.90 -4.13
C ALA A 136 -2.76 -14.40 -3.82
N PHE A 137 -1.89 -14.00 -2.88
CA PHE A 137 -1.65 -12.60 -2.55
C PHE A 137 -1.03 -11.84 -3.71
N SER A 138 0.02 -12.36 -4.35
CA SER A 138 0.64 -11.73 -5.52
C SER A 138 -0.39 -11.49 -6.62
N LEU A 139 -1.25 -12.47 -6.92
CA LEU A 139 -2.32 -12.30 -7.90
C LEU A 139 -3.33 -11.23 -7.47
N LYS A 140 -3.78 -11.23 -6.21
CA LYS A 140 -4.74 -10.24 -5.71
C LYS A 140 -4.16 -8.83 -5.70
N LEU A 141 -2.91 -8.67 -5.29
CA LEU A 141 -2.23 -7.38 -5.30
C LEU A 141 -2.05 -6.86 -6.73
N HIS A 142 -1.70 -7.73 -7.67
CA HIS A 142 -1.61 -7.36 -9.08
C HIS A 142 -2.98 -6.94 -9.66
N GLN A 143 -4.06 -7.66 -9.34
CA GLN A 143 -5.43 -7.24 -9.70
C GLN A 143 -5.77 -5.85 -9.14
N ASN A 144 -5.50 -5.64 -7.85
CA ASN A 144 -5.74 -4.33 -7.21
C ASN A 144 -4.91 -3.23 -7.89
N TYR A 145 -3.65 -3.51 -8.23
CA TYR A 145 -2.78 -2.58 -8.96
C TYR A 145 -3.33 -2.24 -10.35
N ILE A 146 -3.81 -3.22 -11.12
CA ILE A 146 -4.46 -2.97 -12.42
C ILE A 146 -5.68 -2.06 -12.24
N VAL A 147 -6.54 -2.35 -11.26
CA VAL A 147 -7.73 -1.52 -10.97
C VAL A 147 -7.33 -0.10 -10.59
N GLN A 148 -6.31 0.07 -9.74
CA GLN A 148 -5.78 1.38 -9.38
C GLN A 148 -5.22 2.14 -10.59
N ARG A 149 -4.47 1.46 -11.47
CA ARG A 149 -3.94 2.09 -12.70
C ARG A 149 -5.03 2.48 -13.69
N LEU A 150 -6.07 1.66 -13.84
CA LEU A 150 -7.22 2.00 -14.66
C LEU A 150 -7.94 3.24 -14.12
N ALA A 151 -8.16 3.29 -12.80
CA ALA A 151 -8.72 4.47 -12.15
C ALA A 151 -7.84 5.71 -12.36
N GLN A 152 -6.51 5.59 -12.20
CA GLN A 152 -5.58 6.68 -12.45
C GLN A 152 -5.60 7.16 -13.90
N LYS A 153 -5.71 6.25 -14.87
CA LYS A 153 -5.82 6.61 -16.28
C LYS A 153 -7.13 7.36 -16.59
N CYS A 154 -8.25 6.89 -16.04
CA CYS A 154 -9.52 7.61 -16.12
C CYS A 154 -9.42 9.00 -15.48
N ASN A 155 -8.70 9.12 -14.37
CA ASN A 155 -8.44 10.40 -13.71
C ASN A 155 -7.61 11.33 -14.61
N SER A 156 -6.53 10.84 -15.25
CA SER A 156 -5.71 11.67 -16.14
C SER A 156 -6.50 12.24 -17.33
N GLU A 157 -7.36 11.42 -17.95
CA GLU A 157 -8.21 11.87 -19.05
C GLU A 157 -9.21 12.94 -18.58
N LEU A 158 -9.79 12.76 -17.39
CA LEU A 158 -10.68 13.76 -16.78
C LEU A 158 -9.96 15.07 -16.44
N ILE A 159 -8.72 15.01 -15.95
CA ILE A 159 -7.91 16.19 -15.64
C ILE A 159 -7.59 16.97 -16.92
N GLU A 160 -7.17 16.29 -17.98
CA GLU A 160 -6.87 16.95 -19.25
C GLU A 160 -8.13 17.61 -19.84
N ASP A 161 -9.29 16.95 -19.74
CA ASP A 161 -10.56 17.50 -20.18
C ASP A 161 -11.00 18.71 -19.34
N LEU A 162 -10.74 18.68 -18.03
CA LEU A 162 -10.99 19.78 -17.11
C LEU A 162 -10.09 20.99 -17.40
N VAL A 163 -8.78 20.79 -17.46
CA VAL A 163 -7.80 21.85 -17.74
C VAL A 163 -7.97 22.41 -19.15
N GLY A 164 -8.28 21.54 -20.12
CA GLY A 164 -8.53 21.91 -21.50
C GLY A 164 -9.90 22.56 -21.75
N GLY A 165 -10.75 22.70 -20.73
CA GLY A 165 -12.09 23.28 -20.87
C GLY A 165 -13.03 22.49 -21.79
N ARG A 166 -12.78 21.19 -21.96
CA ARG A 166 -13.51 20.31 -22.88
C ARG A 166 -14.81 19.75 -22.29
N VAL A 167 -15.01 19.88 -20.98
CA VAL A 167 -16.23 19.46 -20.30
C VAL A 167 -17.34 20.49 -20.52
N LYS A 168 -18.42 20.08 -21.19
CA LYS A 168 -19.43 21.01 -21.71
C LYS A 168 -20.53 21.36 -20.71
N SER A 169 -20.73 20.54 -19.68
CA SER A 169 -21.73 20.78 -18.63
C SER A 169 -21.27 20.31 -17.25
N LYS A 170 -21.83 20.93 -16.21
CA LYS A 170 -21.58 20.54 -14.81
C LYS A 170 -22.06 19.12 -14.51
N GLU A 171 -23.13 18.67 -15.15
CA GLU A 171 -23.69 17.31 -14.98
C GLU A 171 -22.75 16.26 -15.57
N GLU A 172 -22.18 16.52 -16.76
CA GLU A 172 -21.15 15.67 -17.36
C GLU A 172 -19.92 15.57 -16.45
N LEU A 173 -19.51 16.71 -15.86
CA LEU A 173 -18.39 16.74 -14.93
C LEU A 173 -18.63 15.85 -13.70
N ILE A 174 -19.79 15.99 -13.05
CA ILE A 174 -20.12 15.20 -11.86
C ILE A 174 -20.14 13.71 -12.19
N LYS A 175 -20.80 13.32 -13.30
CA LYS A 175 -20.89 11.92 -13.71
C LYS A 175 -19.53 11.30 -14.02
N ARG A 176 -18.64 12.04 -14.71
CA ARG A 176 -17.27 11.58 -14.98
C ARG A 176 -16.44 11.54 -13.69
N GLY A 177 -16.64 12.50 -12.79
CA GLY A 177 -16.07 12.49 -11.45
C GLY A 177 -16.44 11.22 -10.68
N GLU A 178 -17.71 10.83 -10.66
CA GLU A 178 -18.17 9.62 -9.99
C GLU A 178 -17.48 8.35 -10.51
N LEU A 179 -17.28 8.24 -11.83
CA LEU A 179 -16.53 7.13 -12.44
C LEU A 179 -15.05 7.10 -12.03
N ALA A 180 -14.47 8.28 -11.79
CA ALA A 180 -13.12 8.48 -11.25
C ALA A 180 -13.04 8.32 -9.71
N GLY A 181 -14.17 8.08 -9.03
CA GLY A 181 -14.26 8.07 -7.57
C GLY A 181 -14.14 9.46 -6.93
N TRP A 182 -14.36 10.53 -7.71
CA TRP A 182 -14.30 11.92 -7.29
C TRP A 182 -15.69 12.50 -7.11
N ASP A 183 -15.97 13.07 -5.94
CA ASP A 183 -17.21 13.79 -5.70
C ASP A 183 -17.08 15.25 -6.14
N LEU A 184 -17.23 15.51 -7.45
CA LEU A 184 -17.13 16.85 -8.04
C LEU A 184 -18.41 17.70 -7.87
N SER A 185 -19.39 17.22 -7.09
CA SER A 185 -20.56 18.03 -6.73
C SER A 185 -20.21 19.13 -5.71
N LEU A 186 -19.14 18.90 -4.97
CA LEU A 186 -18.65 19.75 -3.89
C LEU A 186 -17.67 20.83 -4.39
N PRO A 187 -17.63 22.02 -3.74
CA PRO A 187 -16.63 23.03 -4.04
C PRO A 187 -15.26 22.63 -3.46
N TYR A 188 -14.21 22.62 -4.27
CA TYR A 188 -12.85 22.35 -3.80
C TYR A 188 -11.97 23.60 -3.89
N GLN A 189 -11.08 23.76 -2.91
CA GLN A 189 -9.94 24.66 -3.02
C GLN A 189 -8.74 23.90 -3.60
N LEU A 190 -8.08 24.50 -4.59
CA LEU A 190 -6.94 23.93 -5.28
C LEU A 190 -5.63 24.36 -4.62
N TYR A 191 -4.77 23.37 -4.37
CA TYR A 191 -3.41 23.52 -3.90
C TYR A 191 -2.48 22.76 -4.84
N THR A 192 -1.33 23.35 -5.13
CA THR A 192 -0.26 22.68 -5.87
C THR A 192 0.92 22.48 -4.94
N LEU A 193 1.39 21.24 -4.88
CA LEU A 193 2.60 20.87 -4.19
C LEU A 193 3.68 20.65 -5.24
N ARG A 194 4.59 21.60 -5.31
CA ARG A 194 5.78 21.50 -6.15
C ARG A 194 6.94 21.00 -5.31
N ILE A 195 7.52 19.88 -5.75
CA ILE A 195 8.59 19.23 -5.01
C ILE A 195 9.87 19.41 -5.82
N ASP A 196 10.85 20.01 -5.17
CA ASP A 196 12.16 20.23 -5.77
C ASP A 196 13.03 18.99 -5.54
N PHE A 197 12.88 18.02 -6.42
CA PHE A 197 13.66 16.78 -6.38
C PHE A 197 15.15 17.02 -6.64
N SER A 198 15.57 18.19 -7.15
CA SER A 198 16.99 18.51 -7.42
C SER A 198 17.89 18.32 -6.20
N LYS A 199 17.36 18.54 -4.99
CA LYS A 199 18.08 18.37 -3.72
C LYS A 199 18.25 16.92 -3.28
N ILE A 200 17.47 16.00 -3.82
CA ILE A 200 17.49 14.56 -3.51
C ILE A 200 18.44 13.80 -4.45
N TYR A 201 18.82 14.40 -5.58
CA TYR A 201 19.77 13.80 -6.53
C TYR A 201 21.23 14.02 -6.11
N SER A 202 21.97 12.92 -5.95
CA SER A 202 23.41 12.92 -6.23
C SER A 202 23.61 12.58 -7.71
N GLU A 203 24.56 13.24 -8.38
CA GLU A 203 24.72 13.29 -9.85
C GLU A 203 24.98 11.96 -10.57
N ASN A 204 24.98 10.80 -9.90
CA ASN A 204 25.50 9.55 -10.47
C ASN A 204 24.48 8.51 -10.98
N ASN A 205 23.16 8.71 -10.86
CA ASN A 205 22.19 7.67 -11.24
C ASN A 205 21.40 7.99 -12.52
N LYS A 206 21.78 7.34 -13.64
CA LYS A 206 21.10 7.33 -14.95
C LYS A 206 19.78 6.52 -14.96
N GLY A 207 18.93 6.69 -13.94
CA GLY A 207 17.61 6.04 -13.80
C GLY A 207 16.49 7.03 -13.44
N THR A 208 16.64 8.29 -13.85
CA THR A 208 15.97 9.48 -13.29
C THR A 208 14.44 9.47 -13.36
N THR A 209 13.84 8.89 -14.40
CA THR A 209 12.37 8.93 -14.61
C THR A 209 11.63 7.91 -13.75
N LEU A 210 12.15 6.68 -13.63
CA LEU A 210 11.49 5.63 -12.83
C LEU A 210 11.51 6.01 -11.35
N TYR A 211 12.63 6.55 -10.87
CA TYR A 211 12.79 7.02 -9.49
C TYR A 211 11.89 8.22 -9.15
N TYR A 212 11.63 9.11 -10.12
CA TYR A 212 10.71 10.23 -9.95
C TYR A 212 9.28 9.75 -9.67
N TYR A 213 8.76 8.82 -10.49
CA TYR A 213 7.42 8.27 -10.31
C TYR A 213 7.28 7.51 -8.99
N GLU A 214 8.32 6.80 -8.56
CA GLU A 214 8.32 6.10 -7.28
C GLU A 214 8.24 7.05 -6.08
N LEU A 215 9.06 8.12 -6.07
CA LEU A 215 9.00 9.15 -5.03
C LEU A 215 7.65 9.87 -5.05
N GLU A 216 7.14 10.20 -6.23
CA GLU A 216 5.82 10.82 -6.39
C GLU A 216 4.70 9.96 -5.81
N GLU A 217 4.70 8.65 -6.09
CA GLU A 217 3.75 7.73 -5.47
C GLU A 217 3.88 7.68 -3.95
N GLN A 218 5.12 7.65 -3.42
CA GLN A 218 5.37 7.68 -1.97
C GLN A 218 4.79 8.94 -1.35
N ILE A 219 4.99 10.11 -1.97
CA ILE A 219 4.45 11.38 -1.48
C ILE A 219 2.93 11.40 -1.54
N ILE A 220 2.31 10.92 -2.63
CA ILE A 220 0.85 10.83 -2.75
C ILE A 220 0.26 9.90 -1.69
N ARG A 221 0.89 8.74 -1.44
CA ARG A 221 0.52 7.81 -0.36
C ARG A 221 0.62 8.49 1.01
N TYR A 222 1.71 9.19 1.26
CA TYR A 222 1.93 9.91 2.51
C TYR A 222 0.91 11.06 2.70
N LEU A 223 0.57 11.79 1.64
CA LEU A 223 -0.49 12.80 1.64
C LEU A 223 -1.85 12.18 1.97
N HIS A 224 -2.22 11.07 1.33
CA HIS A 224 -3.43 10.33 1.68
C HIS A 224 -3.48 9.99 3.17
N ARG A 225 -2.34 9.55 3.74
CA ARG A 225 -2.24 9.24 5.16
C ARG A 225 -2.46 10.47 6.04
N ILE A 226 -1.78 11.59 5.76
CA ILE A 226 -1.93 12.84 6.54
C ILE A 226 -3.38 13.30 6.55
N ILE A 227 -4.01 13.41 5.38
CA ILE A 227 -5.35 13.98 5.26
C ILE A 227 -6.37 13.09 5.97
N ARG A 228 -6.30 11.76 5.79
CA ARG A 228 -7.21 10.82 6.45
C ARG A 228 -7.08 10.82 7.98
N THR A 229 -5.87 11.01 8.49
CA THR A 229 -5.59 10.94 9.93
C THR A 229 -5.86 12.25 10.65
N HIS A 230 -5.42 13.38 10.07
CA HIS A 230 -5.41 14.68 10.76
C HIS A 230 -6.52 15.62 10.30
N ILE A 231 -6.83 15.66 9.00
CA ILE A 231 -7.72 16.69 8.42
C ILE A 231 -9.18 16.20 8.35
N LYS A 232 -9.38 14.96 7.89
CA LYS A 232 -10.67 14.26 7.77
C LYS A 232 -11.70 14.94 6.86
N GLU A 233 -11.27 15.88 6.01
CA GLU A 233 -12.12 16.49 4.98
C GLU A 233 -12.18 15.64 3.71
N LYS A 234 -13.16 15.91 2.85
CA LYS A 234 -13.21 15.34 1.50
C LYS A 234 -12.09 15.95 0.66
N TYR A 235 -11.35 15.09 -0.04
CA TYR A 235 -10.19 15.52 -0.82
C TYR A 235 -10.03 14.69 -2.08
N ILE A 236 -9.34 15.26 -3.06
CA ILE A 236 -8.88 14.60 -4.29
C ILE A 236 -7.39 14.91 -4.43
N ILE A 237 -6.57 13.91 -4.71
CA ILE A 237 -5.14 14.06 -5.01
C ILE A 237 -4.88 13.45 -6.38
N PHE A 238 -4.13 14.17 -7.21
CA PHE A 238 -3.64 13.65 -8.48
C PHE A 238 -2.34 14.34 -8.90
N SER A 239 -1.59 13.66 -9.74
CA SER A 239 -0.42 14.22 -10.41
C SER A 239 -0.83 14.99 -11.66
N TYR A 240 -0.25 16.16 -11.87
CA TYR A 240 -0.37 16.89 -13.13
C TYR A 240 0.99 17.49 -13.52
N GLU A 241 1.52 17.05 -14.65
CA GLU A 241 2.88 17.37 -15.12
C GLU A 241 3.96 17.04 -14.07
N LYS A 242 4.46 18.03 -13.33
CA LYS A 242 5.49 17.88 -12.29
C LYS A 242 5.00 18.28 -10.89
N ASP A 243 3.73 18.64 -10.78
CA ASP A 243 3.13 19.08 -9.53
C ASP A 243 2.13 18.04 -9.04
N ILE A 244 2.07 17.87 -7.73
CA ILE A 244 1.00 17.12 -7.08
C ILE A 244 -0.12 18.11 -6.80
N VAL A 245 -1.29 17.89 -7.41
CA VAL A 245 -2.47 18.71 -7.20
C VAL A 245 -3.30 18.10 -6.09
N LEU A 246 -3.66 18.96 -5.13
CA LEU A 246 -4.48 18.62 -3.98
C LEU A 246 -5.71 19.52 -3.99
N LEU A 247 -6.89 18.89 -4.11
CA LEU A 247 -8.18 19.53 -3.98
C LEU A 247 -8.75 19.15 -2.60
N ILE A 248 -9.03 20.11 -1.74
CA ILE A 248 -9.70 19.86 -0.45
C ILE A 248 -11.00 20.63 -0.41
N ASN A 249 -12.07 20.00 0.06
CA ASN A 249 -13.35 20.66 0.30
C ASN A 249 -13.31 21.32 1.68
N TYR A 250 -13.07 22.63 1.72
CA TYR A 250 -13.38 23.44 2.89
C TYR A 250 -14.67 24.23 2.61
N ILE A 251 -15.67 24.05 3.47
CA ILE A 251 -16.96 24.75 3.38
C ILE A 251 -16.77 26.28 3.53
N SER A 252 -15.68 26.73 4.17
CA SER A 252 -15.32 28.15 4.29
C SER A 252 -13.81 28.38 4.51
N LYS A 253 -13.29 29.54 4.07
CA LYS A 253 -11.91 29.99 4.36
C LYS A 253 -11.79 30.32 5.85
N THR A 254 -11.40 29.33 6.65
CA THR A 254 -11.27 29.42 8.11
C THR A 254 -9.80 29.36 8.54
N GLU A 255 -9.47 29.80 9.76
CA GLU A 255 -8.12 29.59 10.35
C GLU A 255 -7.69 28.12 10.34
N LYS A 256 -8.66 27.19 10.39
CA LYS A 256 -8.43 25.75 10.25
C LYS A 256 -7.67 25.41 8.97
N LEU A 257 -8.03 26.03 7.84
CA LEU A 257 -7.38 25.83 6.55
C LEU A 257 -5.88 26.18 6.59
N LYS A 258 -5.50 27.29 7.20
CA LYS A 258 -4.08 27.67 7.30
C LYS A 258 -3.29 26.66 8.13
N LYS A 259 -3.85 26.25 9.28
CA LYS A 259 -3.23 25.24 10.17
C LYS A 259 -3.08 23.88 9.48
N ASP A 260 -4.09 23.45 8.74
CA ASP A 260 -4.07 22.17 8.02
C ASP A 260 -3.03 22.17 6.90
N ILE A 261 -2.87 23.29 6.17
CA ILE A 261 -1.84 23.43 5.14
C ILE A 261 -0.43 23.50 5.74
N GLU A 262 -0.23 24.26 6.84
CA GLU A 262 1.04 24.27 7.57
C GLU A 262 1.40 22.87 8.10
N LEU A 263 0.43 22.12 8.59
CA LEU A 263 0.63 20.74 9.04
C LEU A 263 1.07 19.83 7.90
N ILE A 264 0.41 19.89 6.74
CA ILE A 264 0.81 19.12 5.55
C ILE A 264 2.24 19.48 5.16
N TYR A 265 2.55 20.77 5.05
CA TYR A 265 3.87 21.25 4.67
C TYR A 265 4.96 20.74 5.61
N ASN A 266 4.79 20.94 6.92
CA ASN A 266 5.78 20.51 7.93
C ASN A 266 5.97 18.99 7.95
N LYS A 267 4.90 18.21 7.76
CA LYS A 267 4.98 16.75 7.74
C LYS A 267 5.67 16.22 6.49
N ILE A 268 5.46 16.85 5.34
CA ILE A 268 6.14 16.47 4.08
C ILE A 268 7.61 16.84 4.15
N GLN A 269 7.94 18.07 4.55
CA GLN A 269 9.32 18.54 4.66
C GLN A 269 10.17 17.73 5.66
N LYS A 270 9.53 17.14 6.69
CA LYS A 270 10.22 16.24 7.62
C LYS A 270 10.47 14.86 7.02
N ALA A 271 9.62 14.41 6.10
CA ALA A 271 9.67 13.07 5.52
C ALA A 271 10.48 12.99 4.22
N PHE A 272 10.58 14.10 3.47
CA PHE A 272 11.23 14.21 2.16
C PHE A 272 11.99 15.55 2.07
#